data_AF-A0A7S0ZMG1-F1
#
_entry.id   AF-A0A7S0ZMG1-F1
#
_cell.length_a   1.000
_cell.length_b   1.000
_cell.length_c   1.000
_cell.angle_alpha   90.00
_cell.angle_beta   90.00
_cell.angle_gamma   90.00
#
_symmetry.space_group_name_H-M   'P 1'
#
loop_
_entity.id
_entity.type
_entity.pdbx_description
1 polymer ?
#
loop_
_entity_poly.entity_id
_entity_poly.type
_entity_poly.pdbx_seq_one_letter_code
_entity_poly.pdbx_strand_id
1 'polypeptide(L)'
;EGKIVEPWLQPEAVKRRRETVGLNDPVVAAFCDSCEFLSLGCYCGPACTLKSLGLKKVTYPFDWVRTPADGVIHCLQTNFEDFLTFTNIRAEGPEGKSFASAKWGGSFWHHDLQRPGLQDDFTRRIERFLGDGEVADSTTRVFVRAANSTRELELSFWLHDALVAAFPNARVYLVVLVDMQTAKGAFRVAGTSDVLFCRIHEKLFADNAARWTMEQSCDAYAEAIGFAACAWSGNKDFLKAIKEVPSLQRLSAAMDDFDGGNTANELFLPRRFQGHRISLRRKRDEAVQLTQDALEKLDSNGTKPAASYGGTASTAASTPPTPGKVAADLDATTGTRRLPESPVAGTRASQRSPTPPRVMSHCIRGAPQRAMTPPPGSVVSPSAKSRSVTPIPGLGRCPTPTEGLAAAHRASHISLAGQSSALRSCTPTGASPRSQIGAAGSASRSVTPNAGSPASGMARVPQITGARQAVRAQPNFAGSSPTSAWALRSPMSGRSQTPPPGPSNGHQYR
;
A
#
# COMPACT_ATOMS: atom_id res chain seq x y z
N GLU A 1 -25.42 19.50 10.38
CA GLU A 1 -24.56 19.28 11.57
C GLU A 1 -23.11 19.49 11.18
N GLY A 2 -22.42 20.43 11.81
CA GLY A 2 -21.02 20.75 11.52
C GLY A 2 -20.13 19.57 11.87
N LYS A 3 -19.78 18.76 10.86
CA LYS A 3 -18.85 17.64 11.02
C LYS A 3 -17.49 18.24 11.38
N ILE A 4 -16.94 17.81 12.52
CA ILE A 4 -15.56 18.13 12.90
C ILE A 4 -14.68 17.55 11.79
N VAL A 5 -14.16 18.42 10.94
CA VAL A 5 -13.16 18.04 9.96
C VAL A 5 -11.86 17.92 10.73
N GLU A 6 -11.33 16.70 10.78
CA GLU A 6 -10.04 16.39 11.37
C GLU A 6 -8.99 17.45 10.97
N PRO A 7 -8.31 18.13 11.93
CA PRO A 7 -7.40 19.23 11.62
C PRO A 7 -6.30 18.88 10.59
N TRP A 8 -5.86 17.62 10.58
CA TRP A 8 -4.82 17.10 9.70
C TRP A 8 -5.29 16.79 8.27
N LEU A 9 -6.60 16.88 8.01
CA LEU A 9 -7.23 16.78 6.69
C LEU A 9 -7.65 18.14 6.11
N GLN A 10 -7.37 19.24 6.81
CA GLN A 10 -7.67 20.59 6.30
C GLN A 10 -6.83 20.90 5.05
N PRO A 11 -7.32 21.74 4.11
CA PRO A 11 -6.61 22.04 2.87
C PRO A 11 -5.15 22.49 3.06
N GLU A 12 -4.89 23.28 4.10
CA GLU A 12 -3.54 23.74 4.42
C GLU A 12 -2.63 22.60 4.92
N ALA A 13 -3.15 21.67 5.72
CA ALA A 13 -2.40 20.48 6.15
C ALA A 13 -2.10 19.56 4.97
N VAL A 14 -3.06 19.38 4.05
CA VAL A 14 -2.87 18.62 2.80
C VAL A 14 -1.79 19.27 1.94
N LYS A 15 -1.84 20.59 1.74
CA LYS A 15 -0.83 21.34 0.96
C LYS A 15 0.58 21.16 1.53
N ARG A 16 0.75 21.32 2.85
CA ARG A 16 2.05 21.11 3.52
C ARG A 16 2.55 19.68 3.37
N ARG A 17 1.66 18.69 3.52
CA ARG A 17 2.03 17.28 3.37
C ARG A 17 2.51 16.97 1.95
N ARG A 18 1.78 17.46 0.94
CA ARG A 18 2.18 17.34 -0.48
C ARG A 18 3.55 17.96 -0.76
N GLU A 19 3.79 19.16 -0.22
CA GLU A 19 5.08 19.84 -0.35
C GLU A 19 6.21 19.02 0.28
N THR A 20 5.99 18.53 1.49
CA THR A 20 6.96 17.72 2.24
C THR A 20 7.38 16.46 1.49
N VAL A 21 6.44 15.81 0.80
CA VAL A 21 6.70 14.56 0.06
C VAL A 21 7.01 14.78 -1.43
N GLY A 22 7.23 16.02 -1.85
CA GLY A 22 7.66 16.35 -3.23
C GLY A 22 6.55 16.34 -4.30
N LEU A 23 5.28 16.22 -3.91
CA LEU A 23 4.15 16.18 -4.86
C LEU A 23 3.78 17.54 -5.46
N ASN A 24 4.44 18.62 -5.05
CA ASN A 24 4.30 19.95 -5.64
C ASN A 24 5.35 20.23 -6.73
N ASP A 25 6.33 19.34 -6.92
CA ASP A 25 7.22 19.44 -8.08
C ASP A 25 6.36 19.38 -9.37
N PRO A 26 6.55 20.27 -10.36
CA PRO A 26 5.67 20.34 -11.52
C PRO A 26 5.57 19.03 -12.32
N VAL A 27 6.66 18.27 -12.42
CA VAL A 27 6.68 17.00 -13.17
C VAL A 27 5.93 15.92 -12.38
N VAL A 28 6.13 15.87 -11.08
CA VAL A 28 5.42 14.94 -10.18
C VAL A 28 3.93 15.27 -10.11
N ALA A 29 3.58 16.55 -10.00
CA ALA A 29 2.19 17.02 -9.99
C ALA A 29 1.48 16.64 -11.30
N ALA A 30 2.10 16.88 -12.45
CA ALA A 30 1.54 16.49 -13.75
C ALA A 30 1.34 14.98 -13.87
N PHE A 31 2.29 14.17 -13.37
CA PHE A 31 2.12 12.73 -13.28
C PHE A 31 0.91 12.37 -12.41
N CYS A 32 0.81 12.92 -11.20
CA CYS A 32 -0.31 12.67 -10.29
C CYS A 32 -1.66 13.05 -10.89
N ASP A 33 -1.75 14.20 -11.57
CA ASP A 33 -2.98 14.70 -12.20
C ASP A 33 -3.42 13.82 -13.39
N SER A 34 -2.46 13.21 -14.09
CA SER A 34 -2.70 12.27 -15.19
C SER A 34 -3.10 10.85 -14.73
N CYS A 35 -3.04 10.57 -13.44
CA CYS A 35 -3.31 9.25 -12.87
C CYS A 35 -4.57 9.25 -12.01
N GLU A 36 -5.12 8.06 -11.80
CA GLU A 36 -6.09 7.78 -10.75
C GLU A 36 -5.43 6.98 -9.62
N PHE A 37 -5.54 7.46 -8.38
CA PHE A 37 -4.97 6.78 -7.21
C PHE A 37 -6.06 6.05 -6.45
N LEU A 38 -5.89 4.74 -6.26
CA LEU A 38 -6.88 3.87 -5.65
C LEU A 38 -6.30 3.09 -4.47
N SER A 39 -7.03 3.02 -3.37
CA SER A 39 -6.70 2.12 -2.27
C SER A 39 -7.21 0.72 -2.58
N LEU A 40 -6.39 -0.31 -2.32
CA LEU A 40 -6.77 -1.73 -2.35
C LEU A 40 -7.09 -2.29 -0.96
N GLY A 41 -7.33 -1.41 0.02
CA GLY A 41 -7.79 -1.77 1.36
C GLY A 41 -6.65 -2.21 2.29
N CYS A 42 -6.77 -3.41 2.84
CA CYS A 42 -6.14 -3.89 4.08
C CYS A 42 -6.82 -3.32 5.30
N TYR A 43 -6.96 -1.99 5.34
CA TYR A 43 -7.75 -1.24 6.30
C TYR A 43 -7.95 0.19 5.77
N CYS A 44 -8.43 1.10 6.61
CA CYS A 44 -8.70 2.49 6.23
C CYS A 44 -7.45 3.36 5.95
N GLY A 45 -6.26 2.96 6.40
CA GLY A 45 -5.03 3.77 6.33
C GLY A 45 -4.67 4.27 4.92
N PRO A 46 -4.55 3.40 3.90
CA PRO A 46 -4.22 3.83 2.53
C PRO A 46 -5.23 4.85 1.97
N ALA A 47 -6.53 4.60 2.14
CA ALA A 47 -7.59 5.51 1.71
C ALA A 47 -7.53 6.87 2.42
N CYS A 48 -7.29 6.87 3.74
CA CYS A 48 -7.10 8.10 4.52
C CYS A 48 -5.85 8.86 4.08
N THR A 49 -4.77 8.14 3.75
CA THR A 49 -3.51 8.73 3.27
C THR A 49 -3.72 9.43 1.93
N LEU A 50 -4.36 8.76 0.96
CA LEU A 50 -4.67 9.35 -0.34
C LEU A 50 -5.53 10.62 -0.20
N LYS A 51 -6.49 10.62 0.75
CA LYS A 51 -7.26 11.82 1.11
C LYS A 51 -6.38 12.91 1.70
N SER A 52 -5.47 12.56 2.61
CA SER A 52 -4.53 13.48 3.28
C SER A 52 -3.50 14.12 2.33
N LEU A 53 -3.31 13.51 1.16
CA LEU A 53 -2.48 14.01 0.06
C LEU A 53 -3.27 14.75 -1.03
N GLY A 54 -4.60 14.78 -0.94
CA GLY A 54 -5.46 15.31 -2.00
C GLY A 54 -5.41 14.50 -3.31
N LEU A 55 -4.92 13.25 -3.25
CA LEU A 55 -4.86 12.34 -4.41
C LEU A 55 -6.16 11.53 -4.56
N LYS A 56 -6.94 11.38 -3.49
CA LYS A 56 -8.24 10.72 -3.52
C LYS A 56 -9.31 11.66 -4.09
N LYS A 57 -9.74 11.43 -5.32
CA LYS A 57 -10.81 12.23 -5.98
C LYS A 57 -12.21 11.75 -5.59
N VAL A 58 -12.38 10.44 -5.47
CA VAL A 58 -13.65 9.76 -5.22
C VAL A 58 -13.47 8.55 -4.31
N THR A 59 -14.56 7.87 -3.95
CA THR A 59 -14.53 6.64 -3.14
C THR A 59 -14.64 5.40 -4.01
N TYR A 60 -13.90 4.36 -3.67
CA TYR A 60 -13.77 3.08 -4.35
C TYR A 60 -14.19 1.90 -3.44
N PRO A 61 -14.34 0.68 -3.99
CA PRO A 61 -14.91 -0.45 -3.24
C PRO A 61 -14.08 -0.85 -2.01
N PHE A 62 -12.76 -0.82 -2.12
CA PHE A 62 -11.86 -1.25 -1.03
C PHE A 62 -11.50 -0.12 -0.05
N ASP A 63 -12.05 1.07 -0.23
CA ASP A 63 -11.86 2.13 0.75
C ASP A 63 -12.55 1.77 2.06
N TRP A 64 -11.77 1.76 3.15
CA TRP A 64 -12.28 1.46 4.49
C TRP A 64 -12.80 0.01 4.65
N VAL A 65 -12.30 -0.92 3.84
CA VAL A 65 -12.59 -2.35 3.93
C VAL A 65 -11.33 -3.10 4.40
N ARG A 66 -11.49 -4.08 5.29
CA ARG A 66 -10.40 -5.01 5.64
C ARG A 66 -10.30 -6.06 4.55
N THR A 67 -9.20 -6.05 3.81
CA THR A 67 -9.01 -6.97 2.68
C THR A 67 -7.67 -7.69 2.76
N PRO A 68 -7.64 -9.02 2.55
CA PRO A 68 -6.39 -9.72 2.26
C PRO A 68 -6.07 -9.59 0.76
N ALA A 69 -4.81 -9.78 0.37
CA ALA A 69 -4.38 -9.61 -1.02
C ALA A 69 -5.07 -10.60 -1.99
N ASP A 70 -5.18 -11.86 -1.58
CA ASP A 70 -5.91 -12.91 -2.31
C ASP A 70 -7.42 -12.61 -2.43
N GLY A 71 -8.02 -11.97 -1.42
CA GLY A 71 -9.40 -11.49 -1.49
C GLY A 71 -9.61 -10.41 -2.54
N VAL A 72 -8.66 -9.48 -2.71
CA VAL A 72 -8.71 -8.49 -3.79
C VAL A 72 -8.56 -9.17 -5.16
N ILE A 73 -7.62 -10.12 -5.28
CA ILE A 73 -7.46 -10.92 -6.51
C ILE A 73 -8.76 -11.65 -6.86
N HIS A 74 -9.39 -12.31 -5.88
CA HIS A 74 -10.67 -12.99 -6.05
C HIS A 74 -11.73 -12.03 -6.57
N CYS A 75 -11.91 -10.86 -5.93
CA CYS A 75 -12.89 -9.88 -6.38
C CYS A 75 -12.66 -9.41 -7.83
N LEU A 76 -11.41 -9.24 -8.25
CA LEU A 76 -11.10 -8.88 -9.65
C LEU A 76 -11.46 -10.03 -10.60
N GLN A 77 -11.10 -11.27 -10.24
CA GLN A 77 -11.31 -12.45 -11.08
C GLN A 77 -12.78 -12.86 -11.19
N THR A 78 -13.59 -12.56 -10.17
CA THR A 78 -15.03 -12.86 -10.13
C THR A 78 -15.90 -11.65 -10.47
N ASN A 79 -15.32 -10.56 -10.96
CA ASN A 79 -16.05 -9.31 -11.23
C ASN A 79 -16.92 -8.87 -10.02
N PHE A 80 -16.38 -9.03 -8.81
CA PHE A 80 -17.01 -8.64 -7.55
C PHE A 80 -18.34 -9.37 -7.23
N GLU A 81 -18.61 -10.54 -7.86
CA GLU A 81 -19.88 -11.28 -7.73
C GLU A 81 -20.35 -11.44 -6.27
N ASP A 82 -19.43 -11.77 -5.37
CA ASP A 82 -19.71 -12.02 -3.95
C ASP A 82 -19.14 -10.95 -3.01
N PHE A 83 -18.86 -9.74 -3.51
CA PHE A 83 -18.22 -8.68 -2.74
C PHE A 83 -19.00 -8.30 -1.47
N LEU A 84 -20.33 -8.19 -1.56
CA LEU A 84 -21.20 -7.80 -0.44
C LEU A 84 -21.65 -8.98 0.44
N THR A 85 -21.03 -10.15 0.32
CA THR A 85 -21.34 -11.30 1.17
C THR A 85 -20.72 -11.16 2.56
N PHE A 86 -21.36 -11.76 3.57
CA PHE A 86 -20.84 -11.88 4.93
C PHE A 86 -21.57 -13.03 5.65
N THR A 87 -20.95 -13.61 6.66
CA THR A 87 -21.61 -14.64 7.50
C THR A 87 -21.76 -14.23 8.96
N ASN A 88 -21.04 -13.18 9.39
CA ASN A 88 -21.01 -12.75 10.78
C ASN A 88 -21.33 -11.26 10.89
N ILE A 89 -22.20 -10.88 11.82
CA ILE A 89 -22.42 -9.47 12.21
C ILE A 89 -21.96 -9.33 13.66
N ARG A 90 -21.14 -8.31 13.95
CA ARG A 90 -20.72 -8.00 15.33
C ARG A 90 -21.14 -6.60 15.71
N ALA A 91 -21.56 -6.43 16.96
CA ALA A 91 -21.80 -5.12 17.54
C ALA A 91 -20.47 -4.58 18.09
N GLU A 92 -20.00 -3.47 17.55
CA GLU A 92 -18.76 -2.78 17.95
C GLU A 92 -19.07 -1.64 18.95
N GLY A 93 -20.11 -1.83 19.77
CA GLY A 93 -20.57 -0.84 20.74
C GLY A 93 -21.10 0.45 20.07
N PRO A 94 -20.78 1.64 20.61
CA PRO A 94 -21.22 2.93 20.05
C PRO A 94 -20.73 3.19 18.62
N GLU A 95 -19.73 2.44 18.15
CA GLU A 95 -19.09 2.61 16.84
C GLU A 95 -19.87 1.94 15.71
N GLY A 96 -20.88 1.12 16.03
CA GLY A 96 -21.82 0.55 15.08
C GLY A 96 -21.71 -0.97 14.94
N LYS A 97 -21.91 -1.47 13.72
CA LYS A 97 -21.84 -2.90 13.38
C LYS A 97 -20.68 -3.16 12.43
N SER A 98 -20.00 -4.29 12.61
CA SER A 98 -19.08 -4.83 11.62
C SER A 98 -19.68 -6.08 10.95
N PHE A 99 -19.36 -6.26 9.66
CA PHE A 99 -19.80 -7.38 8.83
C PHE A 99 -18.57 -8.19 8.44
N ALA A 100 -18.45 -9.37 9.01
CA ALA A 100 -17.25 -10.20 9.02
C ALA A 100 -17.41 -11.46 8.17
N SER A 101 -16.26 -12.03 7.77
CA SER A 101 -16.18 -13.29 7.04
C SER A 101 -16.93 -13.26 5.69
N ALA A 102 -16.62 -12.26 4.87
CA ALA A 102 -17.04 -12.26 3.47
C ALA A 102 -16.44 -13.47 2.72
N LYS A 103 -17.09 -13.93 1.65
CA LYS A 103 -16.62 -15.11 0.89
C LYS A 103 -15.19 -14.96 0.36
N TRP A 104 -14.81 -13.73 0.02
CA TRP A 104 -13.47 -13.35 -0.43
C TRP A 104 -12.46 -13.12 0.71
N GLY A 105 -12.82 -13.43 1.97
CA GLY A 105 -11.88 -13.47 3.10
C GLY A 105 -11.67 -12.17 3.88
N GLY A 106 -12.41 -11.09 3.57
CA GLY A 106 -12.34 -9.84 4.31
C GLY A 106 -13.61 -9.46 5.07
N SER A 107 -13.70 -8.18 5.44
CA SER A 107 -14.77 -7.65 6.29
C SER A 107 -14.97 -6.14 6.17
N PHE A 108 -16.18 -5.69 6.53
CA PHE A 108 -16.63 -4.31 6.48
C PHE A 108 -16.80 -3.77 7.91
N TRP A 109 -16.03 -2.73 8.25
CA TRP A 109 -16.03 -2.13 9.60
C TRP A 109 -16.67 -0.74 9.62
N HIS A 110 -16.84 -0.13 8.45
CA HIS A 110 -17.33 1.25 8.28
C HIS A 110 -18.59 1.32 7.41
N HIS A 111 -19.18 0.17 7.09
CA HIS A 111 -20.33 0.06 6.21
C HIS A 111 -21.39 -0.83 6.85
N ASP A 112 -22.61 -0.28 6.97
CA ASP A 112 -23.77 -1.07 7.35
C ASP A 112 -24.36 -1.75 6.13
N LEU A 113 -24.02 -3.03 5.90
CA LEU A 113 -24.47 -3.80 4.74
C LEU A 113 -25.99 -4.03 4.70
N GLN A 114 -26.70 -3.75 5.79
CA GLN A 114 -28.17 -3.83 5.85
C GLN A 114 -28.84 -2.50 5.51
N ARG A 115 -28.08 -1.42 5.31
CA ARG A 115 -28.61 -0.10 4.97
C ARG A 115 -29.17 -0.10 3.54
N PRO A 116 -30.43 0.34 3.33
CA PRO A 116 -30.98 0.51 1.98
C PRO A 116 -30.10 1.41 1.10
N GLY A 117 -29.97 1.05 -0.18
CA GLY A 117 -29.17 1.79 -1.16
C GLY A 117 -27.65 1.60 -1.06
N LEU A 118 -27.13 0.88 -0.04
CA LEU A 118 -25.70 0.59 0.02
C LEU A 118 -25.24 -0.31 -1.14
N GLN A 119 -26.08 -1.25 -1.58
CA GLN A 119 -25.77 -2.08 -2.74
C GLN A 119 -25.53 -1.21 -3.98
N ASP A 120 -26.43 -0.27 -4.27
CA ASP A 120 -26.28 0.68 -5.39
C ASP A 120 -25.02 1.55 -5.22
N ASP A 121 -24.74 2.02 -3.99
CA ASP A 121 -23.52 2.75 -3.67
C ASP A 121 -22.27 1.95 -4.03
N PHE A 122 -22.22 0.65 -3.69
CA PHE A 122 -21.07 -0.20 -4.00
C PHE A 122 -21.01 -0.61 -5.48
N THR A 123 -22.13 -0.90 -6.12
CA THR A 123 -22.20 -1.15 -7.57
C THR A 123 -21.54 0.01 -8.33
N ARG A 124 -21.96 1.25 -8.06
CA ARG A 124 -21.36 2.43 -8.69
C ARG A 124 -19.86 2.58 -8.40
N ARG A 125 -19.42 2.25 -7.18
CA ARG A 125 -17.99 2.27 -6.83
C ARG A 125 -17.21 1.21 -7.60
N ILE A 126 -17.79 0.03 -7.80
CA ILE A 126 -17.18 -1.08 -8.54
C ILE A 126 -17.11 -0.75 -10.02
N GLU A 127 -18.20 -0.27 -10.63
CA GLU A 127 -18.21 0.19 -12.03
C GLU A 127 -17.13 1.26 -12.26
N ARG A 128 -17.10 2.30 -11.41
CA ARG A 128 -16.03 3.31 -11.45
C ARG A 128 -14.64 2.70 -11.27
N PHE A 129 -14.51 1.75 -10.35
CA PHE A 129 -13.25 1.04 -10.13
C PHE A 129 -12.83 0.28 -11.38
N LEU A 130 -13.75 -0.36 -12.13
CA LEU A 130 -13.44 -1.10 -13.35
C LEU A 130 -13.24 -0.19 -14.58
N GLY A 131 -13.53 1.10 -14.47
CA GLY A 131 -13.43 2.04 -15.61
C GLY A 131 -14.74 2.17 -16.39
N ASP A 132 -15.81 1.58 -15.87
CA ASP A 132 -17.16 1.69 -16.39
C ASP A 132 -17.81 2.95 -15.77
N GLY A 133 -17.56 4.12 -16.35
CA GLY A 133 -18.26 5.35 -15.97
C GLY A 133 -17.36 6.57 -15.80
N GLU A 134 -17.30 7.11 -14.58
CA GLU A 134 -16.74 8.44 -14.30
C GLU A 134 -15.22 8.56 -14.57
N VAL A 135 -14.51 7.43 -14.65
CA VAL A 135 -13.07 7.36 -14.93
C VAL A 135 -12.88 6.48 -16.15
N ALA A 136 -12.23 7.00 -17.20
CA ALA A 136 -11.99 6.24 -18.41
C ALA A 136 -11.12 4.99 -18.14
N ASP A 137 -11.45 3.89 -18.80
CA ASP A 137 -10.74 2.60 -18.73
C ASP A 137 -9.24 2.69 -19.08
N SER A 138 -8.86 3.66 -19.91
CA SER A 138 -7.49 3.97 -20.34
C SER A 138 -6.71 4.89 -19.39
N THR A 139 -7.35 5.43 -18.35
CA THR A 139 -6.68 6.29 -17.36
C THR A 139 -5.63 5.49 -16.62
N THR A 140 -4.39 5.99 -16.56
CA THR A 140 -3.32 5.34 -15.78
C THR A 140 -3.71 5.21 -14.32
N ARG A 141 -3.44 4.06 -13.71
CA ARG A 141 -3.89 3.74 -12.34
C ARG A 141 -2.71 3.47 -11.42
N VAL A 142 -2.72 4.12 -10.26
CA VAL A 142 -1.77 3.89 -9.17
C VAL A 142 -2.51 3.26 -8.01
N PHE A 143 -2.30 1.98 -7.80
CA PHE A 143 -2.89 1.24 -6.70
C PHE A 143 -1.99 1.27 -5.47
N VAL A 144 -2.59 1.54 -4.32
CA VAL A 144 -1.92 1.57 -3.02
C VAL A 144 -2.45 0.45 -2.14
N ARG A 145 -1.56 -0.44 -1.71
CA ARG A 145 -1.88 -1.59 -0.87
C ARG A 145 -1.01 -1.56 0.38
N ALA A 146 -1.61 -1.54 1.57
CA ALA A 146 -0.87 -1.94 2.77
C ALA A 146 -0.86 -3.47 2.86
N ALA A 147 0.30 -4.09 2.96
CA ALA A 147 0.38 -5.54 3.13
C ALA A 147 -0.23 -5.91 4.49
N ASN A 148 -1.12 -6.90 4.53
CA ASN A 148 -1.66 -7.40 5.79
C ASN A 148 -0.66 -8.30 6.51
N SER A 149 0.29 -8.90 5.80
CA SER A 149 1.42 -9.65 6.40
C SER A 149 2.58 -9.72 5.40
N THR A 150 3.79 -10.06 5.86
CA THR A 150 4.91 -10.34 4.94
C THR A 150 4.66 -11.50 3.98
N ARG A 151 3.68 -12.37 4.26
CA ARG A 151 3.29 -13.45 3.34
C ARG A 151 2.62 -12.94 2.08
N GLU A 152 2.07 -11.72 2.10
CA GLU A 152 1.45 -11.10 0.92
C GLU A 152 2.46 -10.55 -0.09
N LEU A 153 3.77 -10.56 0.21
CA LEU A 153 4.78 -10.06 -0.73
C LEU A 153 4.79 -10.87 -2.03
N GLU A 154 4.63 -12.19 -1.95
CA GLU A 154 4.52 -13.05 -3.13
C GLU A 154 3.21 -12.80 -3.89
N LEU A 155 2.10 -12.67 -3.15
CA LEU A 155 0.78 -12.37 -3.71
C LEU A 155 0.71 -11.00 -4.40
N SER A 156 1.62 -10.08 -4.08
CA SER A 156 1.64 -8.74 -4.69
C SER A 156 1.86 -8.78 -6.20
N PHE A 157 2.58 -9.78 -6.72
CA PHE A 157 2.76 -9.97 -8.16
C PHE A 157 1.49 -10.51 -8.82
N TRP A 158 0.85 -11.51 -8.21
CA TRP A 158 -0.44 -12.01 -8.71
C TRP A 158 -1.54 -10.95 -8.64
N LEU A 159 -1.48 -10.09 -7.62
CA LEU A 159 -2.35 -8.93 -7.52
C LEU A 159 -2.09 -7.93 -8.64
N HIS A 160 -0.81 -7.63 -8.94
CA HIS A 160 -0.47 -6.77 -10.07
C HIS A 160 -0.95 -7.35 -11.40
N ASP A 161 -0.72 -8.65 -11.64
CA ASP A 161 -1.21 -9.34 -12.84
C ASP A 161 -2.74 -9.30 -12.96
N ALA A 162 -3.46 -9.53 -11.87
CA ALA A 162 -4.92 -9.45 -11.84
C ALA A 162 -5.42 -8.02 -12.14
N LEU A 163 -4.71 -7.00 -11.65
CA LEU A 163 -5.03 -5.60 -11.97
C LEU A 163 -4.74 -5.30 -13.45
N VAL A 164 -3.59 -5.71 -13.98
CA VAL A 164 -3.26 -5.53 -15.42
C VAL A 164 -4.33 -6.22 -16.29
N ALA A 165 -4.76 -7.43 -15.92
CA ALA A 165 -5.82 -8.14 -16.62
C ALA A 165 -7.18 -7.40 -16.55
N ALA A 166 -7.51 -6.80 -15.42
CA ALA A 166 -8.73 -6.00 -15.24
C ALA A 166 -8.68 -4.64 -15.97
N PHE A 167 -7.49 -4.13 -16.30
CA PHE A 167 -7.28 -2.81 -16.90
C PHE A 167 -6.37 -2.88 -18.14
N PRO A 168 -6.73 -3.62 -19.19
CA PRO A 168 -5.85 -3.87 -20.34
C PRO A 168 -5.48 -2.60 -21.13
N ASN A 169 -6.31 -1.55 -21.02
CA ASN A 169 -6.13 -0.28 -21.74
C ASN A 169 -5.38 0.78 -20.91
N ALA A 170 -5.08 0.51 -19.64
CA ALA A 170 -4.40 1.45 -18.76
C ALA A 170 -3.02 0.94 -18.36
N ARG A 171 -2.11 1.87 -18.08
CA ARG A 171 -0.90 1.54 -17.34
C ARG A 171 -1.25 1.36 -15.86
N VAL A 172 -0.76 0.26 -15.27
CA VAL A 172 -1.04 -0.12 -13.89
C VAL A 172 0.24 -0.08 -13.07
N TYR A 173 0.26 0.79 -12.06
CA TYR A 173 1.29 0.84 -11.03
C TYR A 173 0.74 0.31 -9.70
N LEU A 174 1.59 -0.34 -8.91
CA LEU A 174 1.28 -0.86 -7.58
C LEU A 174 2.37 -0.45 -6.58
N VAL A 175 1.98 0.25 -5.51
CA VAL A 175 2.83 0.46 -4.34
C VAL A 175 2.32 -0.38 -3.17
N VAL A 176 3.22 -1.20 -2.63
CA VAL A 176 2.97 -2.08 -1.49
C VAL A 176 3.66 -1.49 -0.25
N LEU A 177 2.87 -1.08 0.72
CA LEU A 177 3.33 -0.55 2.00
C LEU A 177 3.54 -1.72 2.96
N VAL A 178 4.78 -1.93 3.39
CA VAL A 178 5.18 -3.06 4.23
C VAL A 178 5.42 -2.54 5.63
N ASP A 179 4.49 -2.77 6.55
CA ASP A 179 4.55 -2.28 7.94
C ASP A 179 5.55 -3.04 8.82
N MET A 180 5.80 -2.52 10.02
CA MET A 180 6.64 -3.17 11.06
C MET A 180 8.09 -3.42 10.64
N GLN A 181 8.66 -2.50 9.87
CA GLN A 181 10.03 -2.63 9.39
C GLN A 181 11.03 -1.91 10.31
N THR A 182 12.20 -2.50 10.53
CA THR A 182 13.30 -1.92 11.32
C THR A 182 13.94 -0.70 10.65
N ALA A 183 13.81 -0.59 9.32
CA ALA A 183 14.33 0.54 8.56
C ALA A 183 13.35 0.92 7.43
N LYS A 184 13.44 2.18 7.00
CA LYS A 184 12.73 2.70 5.82
C LYS A 184 13.50 2.34 4.55
N GLY A 185 12.80 2.37 3.41
CA GLY A 185 13.41 2.24 2.09
C GLY A 185 12.43 1.70 1.05
N ALA A 186 12.75 1.92 -0.22
CA ALA A 186 11.98 1.42 -1.36
C ALA A 186 12.75 0.31 -2.08
N PHE A 187 12.03 -0.73 -2.47
CA PHE A 187 12.57 -1.89 -3.15
C PHE A 187 11.78 -2.16 -4.43
N ARG A 188 12.46 -2.75 -5.42
CA ARG A 188 11.82 -3.38 -6.58
C ARG A 188 12.47 -4.72 -6.88
N VAL A 189 11.71 -5.64 -7.45
CA VAL A 189 12.28 -6.88 -7.99
C VAL A 189 12.78 -6.62 -9.41
N ALA A 190 13.96 -7.13 -9.75
CA ALA A 190 14.54 -7.00 -11.07
C ALA A 190 13.55 -7.44 -12.16
N GLY A 191 13.50 -6.68 -13.26
CA GLY A 191 12.53 -6.91 -14.34
C GLY A 191 11.14 -6.32 -14.11
N THR A 192 10.88 -5.70 -12.95
CA THR A 192 9.58 -5.03 -12.68
C THR A 192 9.77 -3.53 -12.44
N SER A 193 9.12 -2.72 -13.29
CA SER A 193 9.13 -1.25 -13.19
C SER A 193 7.94 -0.68 -12.45
N ASP A 194 6.82 -1.40 -12.46
CA ASP A 194 5.52 -0.86 -12.08
C ASP A 194 5.06 -1.35 -10.69
N VAL A 195 5.89 -2.13 -9.99
CA VAL A 195 5.64 -2.57 -8.61
C VAL A 195 6.76 -2.09 -7.69
N LEU A 196 6.40 -1.34 -6.64
CA LEU A 196 7.32 -0.87 -5.62
C LEU A 196 6.90 -1.36 -4.23
N PHE A 197 7.88 -1.76 -3.43
CA PHE A 197 7.69 -2.17 -2.03
C PHE A 197 8.34 -1.12 -1.12
N CYS A 198 7.54 -0.46 -0.29
CA CYS A 198 8.01 0.60 0.59
C CYS A 198 7.93 0.16 2.06
N ARG A 199 9.08 0.14 2.73
CA ARG A 199 9.17 -0.23 4.14
C ARG A 199 8.69 0.91 5.03
N ILE A 200 7.69 0.62 5.85
CA ILE A 200 7.14 1.53 6.85
C ILE A 200 7.72 1.17 8.22
N HIS A 201 8.36 2.14 8.86
CA HIS A 201 9.12 1.91 10.08
C HIS A 201 8.21 1.52 11.25
N GLU A 202 8.58 0.48 12.00
CA GLU A 202 7.85 -0.06 13.16
C GLU A 202 7.56 0.94 14.28
N LYS A 203 8.28 2.08 14.34
CA LYS A 203 8.02 3.14 15.32
C LYS A 203 6.59 3.66 15.26
N LEU A 204 5.94 3.55 14.10
CA LEU A 204 4.53 3.86 13.92
C LEU A 204 3.61 3.06 14.87
N PHE A 205 3.99 1.82 15.19
CA PHE A 205 3.23 0.90 16.05
C PHE A 205 3.97 0.57 17.36
N ALA A 206 4.90 1.45 17.77
CA ALA A 206 5.58 1.31 19.05
C ALA A 206 4.59 1.21 20.22
N ASP A 207 5.02 0.59 21.31
CA ASP A 207 4.21 0.38 22.52
C ASP A 207 2.87 -0.33 22.22
N ASN A 208 2.87 -1.31 21.31
CA ASN A 208 1.69 -2.03 20.84
C ASN A 208 0.59 -1.09 20.30
N ALA A 209 1.00 -0.08 19.54
CA ALA A 209 0.12 0.95 18.99
C ALA A 209 -0.64 1.78 20.05
N ALA A 210 -0.21 1.80 21.32
CA ALA A 210 -0.87 2.57 22.38
C ALA A 210 -0.90 4.09 22.10
N ARG A 211 0.05 4.59 21.30
CA ARG A 211 0.16 6.00 20.89
C ARG A 211 -0.15 6.21 19.40
N TRP A 212 -0.58 5.17 18.72
CA TRP A 212 -0.85 5.22 17.30
C TRP A 212 -2.03 6.14 17.01
N THR A 213 -1.90 6.94 15.95
CA THR A 213 -3.00 7.71 15.40
C THR A 213 -3.10 7.51 13.89
N MET A 214 -4.29 7.72 13.34
CA MET A 214 -4.50 7.70 11.90
C MET A 214 -3.63 8.73 11.16
N GLU A 215 -3.40 9.89 11.78
CA GLU A 215 -2.53 10.95 11.22
C GLU A 215 -1.09 10.45 11.05
N GLN A 216 -0.52 9.79 12.07
CA GLN A 216 0.83 9.23 12.00
C GLN A 216 0.96 8.18 10.89
N SER A 217 -0.06 7.32 10.74
CA SER A 217 -0.12 6.37 9.61
C SER A 217 -0.15 7.09 8.28
N CYS A 218 -0.97 8.14 8.16
CA CYS A 218 -1.06 8.93 6.94
C CYS A 218 0.26 9.61 6.60
N ASP A 219 0.99 10.16 7.57
CA ASP A 219 2.29 10.78 7.33
C ASP A 219 3.33 9.75 6.85
N ALA A 220 3.39 8.58 7.50
CA ALA A 220 4.34 7.52 7.12
C ALA A 220 4.03 6.94 5.73
N TYR A 221 2.75 6.74 5.42
CA TYR A 221 2.33 6.23 4.12
C TYR A 221 2.45 7.31 3.03
N ALA A 222 2.24 8.59 3.37
CA ALA A 222 2.41 9.69 2.44
C ALA A 222 3.84 9.80 1.92
N GLU A 223 4.84 9.58 2.79
CA GLU A 223 6.25 9.53 2.39
C GLU A 223 6.50 8.42 1.35
N ALA A 224 5.95 7.22 1.57
CA ALA A 224 6.08 6.10 0.65
C ALA A 224 5.36 6.33 -0.70
N ILE A 225 4.12 6.83 -0.67
CA ILE A 225 3.34 7.13 -1.87
C ILE A 225 3.98 8.27 -2.66
N GLY A 226 4.44 9.33 -1.98
CA GLY A 226 5.17 10.44 -2.59
C GLY A 226 6.46 9.97 -3.25
N PHE A 227 7.24 9.13 -2.57
CA PHE A 227 8.44 8.51 -3.15
C PHE A 227 8.12 7.74 -4.44
N ALA A 228 7.08 6.92 -4.44
CA ALA A 228 6.67 6.15 -5.61
C ALA A 228 6.24 7.05 -6.79
N ALA A 229 5.44 8.08 -6.51
CA ALA A 229 5.03 9.06 -7.52
C ALA A 229 6.22 9.81 -8.12
N CYS A 230 7.19 10.23 -7.29
CA CYS A 230 8.43 10.85 -7.75
C CYS A 230 9.26 9.90 -8.63
N ALA A 231 9.38 8.62 -8.26
CA ALA A 231 10.10 7.65 -9.09
C ALA A 231 9.42 7.42 -10.45
N TRP A 232 8.10 7.24 -10.46
CA TRP A 232 7.34 6.97 -11.69
C TRP A 232 7.15 8.20 -12.59
N SER A 233 7.27 9.42 -12.06
CA SER A 233 7.34 10.63 -12.87
C SER A 233 8.69 10.80 -13.61
N GLY A 234 9.65 9.89 -13.39
CA GLY A 234 10.95 9.88 -14.06
C GLY A 234 12.06 10.61 -13.29
N ASN A 235 11.85 10.96 -12.02
CA ASN A 235 12.89 11.58 -11.21
C ASN A 235 14.06 10.60 -10.97
N LYS A 236 15.22 10.92 -11.55
CA LYS A 236 16.41 10.05 -11.54
C LYS A 236 16.96 9.78 -10.16
N ASP A 237 16.81 10.71 -9.22
CA ASP A 237 17.37 10.55 -7.87
C ASP A 237 16.54 9.56 -7.06
N PHE A 238 15.21 9.63 -7.19
CA PHE A 238 14.31 8.65 -6.60
C PHE A 238 14.49 7.26 -7.23
N LEU A 239 14.68 7.19 -8.56
CA LEU A 239 14.97 5.93 -9.23
C LEU A 239 16.28 5.28 -8.76
N LYS A 240 17.33 6.07 -8.52
CA LYS A 240 18.61 5.58 -7.96
C LYS A 240 18.48 5.14 -6.51
N ALA A 241 17.57 5.74 -5.74
CA ALA A 241 17.33 5.39 -4.35
C ALA A 241 16.55 4.07 -4.18
N ILE A 242 15.91 3.56 -5.24
CA ILE A 242 15.26 2.25 -5.20
C ILE A 242 16.31 1.15 -5.15
N LYS A 243 16.24 0.31 -4.11
CA LYS A 243 17.06 -0.89 -4.01
C LYS A 243 16.47 -2.00 -4.85
N GLU A 244 17.14 -2.35 -5.95
CA GLU A 244 16.76 -3.50 -6.76
C GLU A 244 17.25 -4.81 -6.13
N VAL A 245 16.40 -5.83 -6.11
CA VAL A 245 16.73 -7.19 -5.68
C VAL A 245 16.42 -8.19 -6.79
N PRO A 246 17.20 -9.27 -6.96
CA PRO A 246 17.09 -10.13 -8.13
C PRO A 246 15.86 -11.05 -8.12
N SER A 247 15.22 -11.24 -6.97
CA SER A 247 14.06 -12.14 -6.85
C SER A 247 13.16 -11.80 -5.66
N LEU A 248 11.95 -12.34 -5.68
CA LEU A 248 10.98 -12.30 -4.58
C LEU A 248 11.52 -12.88 -3.27
N GLN A 249 12.34 -13.93 -3.35
CA GLN A 249 12.95 -14.54 -2.16
C GLN A 249 13.96 -13.59 -1.52
N ARG A 250 14.73 -12.84 -2.32
CA ARG A 250 15.65 -11.81 -1.81
C ARG A 250 14.90 -10.60 -1.26
N LEU A 251 13.78 -10.22 -1.88
CA LEU A 251 12.88 -9.21 -1.34
C LEU A 251 12.37 -9.63 0.05
N SER A 252 11.79 -10.82 0.16
CA SER A 252 11.24 -11.35 1.40
C SER A 252 12.31 -11.45 2.50
N ALA A 253 13.52 -11.90 2.16
CA ALA A 253 14.65 -11.94 3.09
C ALA A 253 15.13 -10.55 3.56
N ALA A 254 14.80 -9.48 2.84
CA ALA A 254 15.14 -8.11 3.20
C ALA A 254 14.04 -7.42 4.04
N MET A 255 12.92 -8.10 4.29
CA MET A 255 11.79 -7.57 5.07
C MET A 255 11.73 -8.22 6.45
N ASP A 256 11.28 -7.43 7.42
CA ASP A 256 10.94 -7.91 8.75
C ASP A 256 9.58 -8.61 8.72
N ASP A 257 9.51 -9.83 9.24
CA ASP A 257 8.27 -10.60 9.32
C ASP A 257 7.24 -9.98 10.28
N PHE A 258 6.01 -9.81 9.80
CA PHE A 258 4.88 -9.29 10.60
C PHE A 258 3.53 -9.85 10.13
N ASP A 259 2.54 -9.75 11.03
CA ASP A 259 1.16 -10.15 10.82
C ASP A 259 0.18 -9.06 11.30
N GLY A 260 -0.70 -8.61 10.41
CA GLY A 260 -1.72 -7.57 10.58
C GLY A 260 -3.05 -8.05 11.15
N GLY A 261 -3.13 -9.32 11.56
CA GLY A 261 -4.35 -9.95 12.03
C GLY A 261 -5.23 -10.49 10.90
N ASN A 262 -6.27 -11.22 11.30
CA ASN A 262 -7.20 -11.83 10.35
C ASN A 262 -8.14 -10.78 9.73
N THR A 263 -8.05 -10.56 8.42
CA THR A 263 -8.88 -9.59 7.69
C THR A 263 -10.36 -9.89 7.71
N ALA A 264 -10.75 -11.13 7.97
CA ALA A 264 -12.16 -11.53 8.04
C ALA A 264 -12.84 -11.06 9.33
N ASN A 265 -12.09 -10.84 10.43
CA ASN A 265 -12.71 -10.68 11.74
C ASN A 265 -11.87 -9.95 12.81
N GLU A 266 -10.71 -9.41 12.47
CA GLU A 266 -9.86 -8.60 13.36
C GLU A 266 -9.59 -7.22 12.74
N LEU A 267 -9.45 -6.20 13.59
CA LEU A 267 -8.90 -4.91 13.18
C LEU A 267 -7.44 -5.05 12.74
N PHE A 268 -6.96 -4.10 11.94
CA PHE A 268 -5.55 -4.06 11.57
C PHE A 268 -4.72 -3.63 12.77
N LEU A 269 -3.89 -4.55 13.25
CA LEU A 269 -2.92 -4.28 14.30
C LEU A 269 -1.66 -5.10 14.00
N PRO A 270 -0.70 -4.53 13.25
CA PRO A 270 0.46 -5.27 12.81
C PRO A 270 1.37 -5.59 14.00
N ARG A 271 1.79 -6.86 14.05
CA ARG A 271 2.59 -7.44 15.14
C ARG A 271 3.73 -8.24 14.55
N ARG A 272 4.88 -8.26 15.22
CA ARG A 272 5.97 -9.17 14.85
C ARG A 272 5.58 -10.61 15.16
N PHE A 273 6.02 -11.54 14.33
CA PHE A 273 5.95 -12.95 14.68
C PHE A 273 6.81 -13.22 15.91
N GLN A 274 6.26 -14.01 16.85
CA GLN A 274 6.98 -14.49 18.01
C GLN A 274 7.26 -15.99 17.85
N GLY A 275 8.39 -16.47 18.41
CA GLY A 275 8.78 -17.87 18.38
C GLY A 275 9.92 -18.19 17.41
N HIS A 276 10.20 -19.48 17.22
CA HIS A 276 11.29 -19.97 16.39
C HIS A 276 10.80 -20.48 15.03
N ARG A 277 11.49 -20.10 13.95
CA ARG A 277 11.24 -20.69 12.63
C ARG A 277 11.76 -22.12 12.62
N ILE A 278 10.88 -23.08 12.34
CA ILE A 278 11.28 -24.48 12.13
C ILE A 278 11.83 -24.61 10.72
N SER A 279 13.16 -24.72 10.61
CA SER A 279 13.81 -25.12 9.36
C SER A 279 13.91 -26.63 9.33
N LEU A 280 13.05 -27.28 8.55
CA LEU A 280 13.20 -28.71 8.28
C LEU A 280 14.52 -28.90 7.53
N ARG A 281 15.37 -29.81 8.00
CA ARG A 281 16.53 -30.28 7.23
C ARG A 281 16.01 -30.98 5.98
N ARG A 282 15.80 -30.22 4.89
CA ARG A 282 15.49 -30.83 3.60
C ARG A 282 16.74 -31.59 3.17
N LYS A 283 16.66 -32.93 3.09
CA LYS A 283 17.60 -33.76 2.30
C LYS A 283 17.65 -33.35 0.81
N ARG A 284 16.82 -32.39 0.40
CA ARG A 284 16.62 -31.95 -0.98
C ARG A 284 17.67 -30.96 -1.46
N ASP A 285 18.34 -30.25 -0.57
CA ASP A 285 19.38 -29.30 -0.98
C ASP A 285 20.61 -30.05 -1.52
N GLU A 286 20.95 -31.22 -1.00
CA GLU A 286 21.96 -32.11 -1.62
C GLU A 286 21.55 -32.54 -3.04
N ALA A 287 20.27 -32.85 -3.27
CA ALA A 287 19.79 -33.26 -4.59
C ALA A 287 19.79 -32.10 -5.60
N VAL A 288 19.35 -30.89 -5.20
CA VAL A 288 19.34 -29.72 -6.08
C VAL A 288 20.77 -29.25 -6.37
N GLN A 289 21.65 -29.23 -5.36
CA GLN A 289 23.07 -28.89 -5.54
C GLN A 289 23.75 -29.88 -6.49
N LEU A 290 23.51 -31.20 -6.34
CA LEU A 290 24.02 -32.23 -7.26
C LEU A 290 23.52 -32.05 -8.69
N THR A 291 22.27 -31.60 -8.88
CA THR A 291 21.71 -31.40 -10.23
C THR A 291 22.32 -30.17 -10.90
N GLN A 292 22.60 -29.11 -10.12
CA GLN A 292 23.20 -27.88 -10.63
C GLN A 292 24.69 -28.08 -10.96
N ASP A 293 25.44 -28.76 -10.09
CA ASP A 293 26.83 -29.16 -10.36
C ASP A 293 26.94 -30.13 -11.56
N ALA A 294 25.95 -31.00 -11.76
CA ALA A 294 25.90 -31.90 -12.92
C ALA A 294 25.62 -31.15 -14.23
N LEU A 295 24.77 -30.11 -14.20
CA LEU A 295 24.50 -29.26 -15.36
C LEU A 295 25.72 -28.40 -15.73
N GLU A 296 26.41 -27.81 -14.75
CA GLU A 296 27.64 -27.04 -14.99
C GLU A 296 28.79 -27.93 -15.52
N LYS A 297 28.82 -29.22 -15.12
CA LYS A 297 29.76 -30.21 -15.67
C LYS A 297 29.42 -30.65 -17.10
N LEU A 298 28.16 -30.58 -17.53
CA LEU A 298 27.77 -30.87 -18.91
C LEU A 298 28.17 -29.74 -19.86
N ASP A 299 28.06 -28.49 -19.42
CA ASP A 299 28.45 -27.32 -20.23
C ASP A 299 29.98 -27.16 -20.36
N SER A 300 30.74 -27.61 -19.37
CA SER A 300 32.22 -27.54 -19.41
C SER A 300 32.89 -28.63 -20.26
N ASN A 301 32.16 -29.66 -20.68
CA ASN A 301 32.67 -30.77 -21.49
C ASN A 301 32.50 -30.60 -23.02
N GLY A 302 32.30 -29.37 -23.49
CA GLY A 302 32.94 -28.87 -24.71
C GLY A 302 32.94 -29.75 -25.96
N THR A 303 31.87 -30.49 -26.25
CA THR A 303 31.69 -31.08 -27.58
C THR A 303 30.92 -30.08 -28.42
N LYS A 304 31.65 -29.16 -29.06
CA LYS A 304 31.08 -28.28 -30.09
C LYS A 304 30.36 -29.16 -31.12
N PRO A 305 29.03 -29.04 -31.31
CA PRO A 305 28.38 -29.66 -32.44
C PRO A 305 28.95 -29.01 -33.71
N ALA A 306 29.54 -29.85 -34.57
CA ALA A 306 30.03 -29.44 -35.86
C ALA A 306 28.86 -28.85 -36.67
N ALA A 307 29.02 -27.62 -37.11
CA ALA A 307 28.11 -26.95 -38.01
C ALA A 307 28.09 -27.69 -39.36
N SER A 308 27.02 -28.43 -39.62
CA SER A 308 26.64 -28.91 -40.94
C SER A 308 25.13 -28.99 -40.98
N TYR A 309 24.49 -28.02 -41.64
CA TYR A 309 23.57 -28.27 -42.75
C TYR A 309 23.07 -26.93 -43.30
N GLY A 310 23.42 -26.66 -44.55
CA GLY A 310 22.75 -25.65 -45.36
C GLY A 310 21.35 -26.12 -45.70
N GLY A 311 20.37 -25.22 -45.58
CA GLY A 311 18.99 -25.44 -45.98
C GLY A 311 18.35 -24.10 -46.27
N THR A 312 18.32 -23.73 -47.54
CA THR A 312 17.62 -22.57 -48.09
C THR A 312 16.12 -22.69 -47.86
N ALA A 313 15.54 -21.79 -47.06
CA ALA A 313 14.09 -21.66 -46.92
C ALA A 313 13.58 -20.50 -47.78
N SER A 314 12.82 -20.88 -48.80
CA SER A 314 12.10 -20.03 -49.74
C SER A 314 10.99 -19.23 -49.04
N THR A 315 10.96 -17.93 -49.29
CA THR A 315 9.86 -17.02 -48.96
C THR A 315 8.62 -17.33 -49.79
N ALA A 316 7.52 -17.70 -49.15
CA ALA A 316 6.18 -17.67 -49.74
C ALA A 316 5.27 -16.79 -48.87
N ALA A 317 4.90 -15.65 -49.43
CA ALA A 317 3.96 -14.70 -48.85
C ALA A 317 2.54 -15.25 -48.98
N SER A 318 1.86 -15.42 -47.85
CA SER A 318 0.41 -15.68 -47.79
C SER A 318 -0.32 -14.38 -47.48
N THR A 319 -1.08 -13.90 -48.46
CA THR A 319 -2.03 -12.79 -48.40
C THR A 319 -3.20 -13.10 -47.46
N PRO A 320 -3.74 -12.11 -46.73
CA PRO A 320 -4.98 -12.27 -45.97
C PRO A 320 -6.22 -12.16 -46.90
N PRO A 321 -7.32 -12.88 -46.61
CA PRO A 321 -8.54 -12.77 -47.40
C PRO A 321 -9.35 -11.51 -47.06
N THR A 322 -9.83 -10.86 -48.10
CA THR A 322 -10.76 -9.73 -48.12
C THR A 322 -12.14 -10.12 -47.55
N PRO A 323 -12.81 -9.26 -46.75
CA PRO A 323 -14.19 -9.50 -46.33
C PRO A 323 -15.17 -9.13 -47.46
N GLY A 324 -15.94 -10.11 -47.90
CA GLY A 324 -17.04 -9.93 -48.86
C GLY A 324 -18.25 -9.25 -48.22
N LYS A 325 -18.73 -8.21 -48.90
CA LYS A 325 -20.07 -7.62 -48.71
C LYS A 325 -21.13 -8.63 -49.17
N VAL A 326 -22.14 -8.87 -48.35
CA VAL A 326 -23.48 -9.27 -48.82
C VAL A 326 -24.50 -8.40 -48.09
N ALA A 327 -25.35 -7.75 -48.86
CA ALA A 327 -26.46 -6.92 -48.43
C ALA A 327 -27.78 -7.64 -48.69
N ALA A 328 -28.79 -7.33 -47.87
CA ALA A 328 -30.23 -7.55 -48.05
C ALA A 328 -30.68 -9.05 -48.09
N ASP A 329 -31.79 -9.48 -47.50
CA ASP A 329 -33.05 -8.78 -47.26
C ASP A 329 -33.89 -9.50 -46.20
N LEU A 330 -34.93 -8.78 -45.76
CA LEU A 330 -36.09 -9.11 -44.93
C LEU A 330 -36.60 -10.57 -44.97
N ASP A 331 -37.03 -11.13 -43.83
CA ASP A 331 -38.47 -11.33 -43.59
C ASP A 331 -38.83 -11.65 -42.12
N ALA A 332 -40.01 -11.19 -41.73
CA ALA A 332 -40.62 -11.37 -40.43
C ALA A 332 -41.42 -12.69 -40.38
N THR A 333 -41.29 -13.48 -39.32
CA THR A 333 -42.41 -14.34 -38.88
C THR A 333 -42.29 -14.77 -37.42
N THR A 334 -43.35 -14.43 -36.69
CA THR A 334 -43.83 -14.95 -35.42
C THR A 334 -43.63 -16.46 -35.21
N GLY A 335 -43.21 -16.86 -34.01
CA GLY A 335 -43.21 -18.27 -33.59
C GLY A 335 -42.78 -18.47 -32.13
N THR A 336 -43.72 -18.25 -31.21
CA THR A 336 -43.61 -18.68 -29.80
C THR A 336 -43.45 -20.20 -29.72
N ARG A 337 -42.27 -20.67 -29.31
CA ARG A 337 -42.03 -22.10 -29.06
C ARG A 337 -41.87 -22.35 -27.56
N ARG A 338 -42.93 -22.95 -26.98
CA ARG A 338 -42.96 -23.54 -25.64
C ARG A 338 -41.88 -24.63 -25.51
N LEU A 339 -41.17 -24.62 -24.39
CA LEU A 339 -40.36 -25.74 -23.93
C LEU A 339 -41.27 -26.84 -23.35
N PRO A 340 -40.96 -28.12 -23.55
CA PRO A 340 -41.74 -29.21 -23.00
C PRO A 340 -41.39 -29.44 -21.52
N GLU A 341 -42.44 -29.44 -20.69
CA GLU A 341 -42.44 -29.97 -19.34
C GLU A 341 -42.14 -31.48 -19.37
N SER A 342 -41.38 -31.96 -18.39
CA SER A 342 -41.23 -33.39 -18.12
C SER A 342 -41.43 -33.68 -16.62
N PRO A 343 -41.92 -34.89 -16.30
CA PRO A 343 -42.91 -35.06 -15.25
C PRO A 343 -42.33 -35.43 -13.89
N VAL A 344 -43.12 -35.08 -12.89
CA VAL A 344 -43.07 -35.50 -11.50
C VAL A 344 -43.15 -37.03 -11.39
N ALA A 345 -42.20 -37.64 -10.68
CA ALA A 345 -42.34 -38.96 -10.09
C ALA A 345 -41.79 -38.92 -8.66
N GLY A 346 -42.64 -39.28 -7.70
CA GLY A 346 -42.36 -39.20 -6.28
C GLY A 346 -41.72 -40.45 -5.67
N THR A 347 -41.60 -40.34 -4.35
CA THR A 347 -41.35 -41.38 -3.32
C THR A 347 -39.97 -42.04 -3.28
N ARG A 348 -39.19 -41.72 -2.23
CA ARG A 348 -39.05 -42.60 -1.04
C ARG A 348 -38.26 -41.94 0.08
N ALA A 349 -38.79 -42.12 1.29
CA ALA A 349 -38.08 -41.91 2.54
C ALA A 349 -36.90 -42.88 2.69
N SER A 350 -35.75 -42.40 3.13
CA SER A 350 -34.84 -43.19 3.95
C SER A 350 -33.76 -42.33 4.62
N GLN A 351 -33.70 -42.49 5.95
CA GLN A 351 -32.51 -42.51 6.78
C GLN A 351 -31.74 -41.21 7.07
N ARG A 352 -32.00 -40.75 8.30
CA ARG A 352 -31.16 -39.86 9.10
C ARG A 352 -29.75 -40.42 9.23
N SER A 353 -28.75 -39.58 8.93
CA SER A 353 -27.36 -39.77 9.34
C SER A 353 -27.03 -38.83 10.51
N PRO A 354 -26.16 -39.25 11.44
CA PRO A 354 -26.03 -38.64 12.75
C PRO A 354 -25.23 -37.34 12.74
N THR A 355 -25.67 -36.41 13.59
CA THR A 355 -25.05 -35.13 13.91
C THR A 355 -23.70 -35.38 14.62
N PRO A 356 -22.59 -34.72 14.21
CA PRO A 356 -21.35 -34.77 14.98
C PRO A 356 -21.48 -33.98 16.30
N PRO A 357 -20.75 -34.37 17.35
CA PRO A 357 -20.93 -33.83 18.69
C PRO A 357 -20.48 -32.37 18.79
N ARG A 358 -21.35 -31.59 19.43
CA ARG A 358 -21.17 -30.20 19.83
C ARG A 358 -20.01 -30.10 20.82
N VAL A 359 -18.83 -29.69 20.34
CA VAL A 359 -17.69 -29.34 21.21
C VAL A 359 -18.05 -28.06 21.96
N MET A 360 -18.34 -28.20 23.26
CA MET A 360 -18.42 -27.06 24.17
C MET A 360 -17.01 -26.49 24.37
N SER A 361 -16.70 -25.43 23.62
CA SER A 361 -15.52 -24.62 23.89
C SER A 361 -15.81 -23.72 25.09
N HIS A 362 -15.32 -24.14 26.26
CA HIS A 362 -15.27 -23.29 27.44
C HIS A 362 -14.28 -22.14 27.18
N CYS A 363 -14.80 -20.97 26.82
CA CYS A 363 -14.03 -19.73 26.90
C CYS A 363 -13.71 -19.44 28.37
N ILE A 364 -12.45 -19.67 28.73
CA ILE A 364 -11.83 -19.18 29.95
C ILE A 364 -11.86 -17.65 29.90
N ARG A 365 -12.68 -17.05 30.77
CA ARG A 365 -12.72 -15.61 31.00
C ARG A 365 -11.44 -15.19 31.73
N GLY A 366 -10.54 -14.52 31.04
CA GLY A 366 -9.48 -13.72 31.66
C GLY A 366 -10.07 -12.42 32.19
N ALA A 367 -10.41 -12.38 33.48
CA ALA A 367 -10.73 -11.15 34.20
C ALA A 367 -9.43 -10.40 34.56
N PRO A 368 -9.42 -9.06 34.56
CA PRO A 368 -8.23 -8.29 34.92
C PRO A 368 -7.97 -8.37 36.43
N GLN A 369 -6.74 -8.75 36.80
CA GLN A 369 -6.25 -8.68 38.17
C GLN A 369 -6.26 -7.22 38.66
N ARG A 370 -7.13 -6.93 39.62
CA ARG A 370 -7.08 -5.73 40.44
C ARG A 370 -5.90 -5.85 41.41
N ALA A 371 -5.04 -4.83 41.42
CA ALA A 371 -4.03 -4.63 42.46
C ALA A 371 -4.72 -4.51 43.83
N MET A 372 -4.37 -5.41 44.75
CA MET A 372 -4.75 -5.30 46.16
C MET A 372 -3.77 -4.39 46.88
N THR A 373 -4.28 -3.32 47.47
CA THR A 373 -3.61 -2.54 48.52
C THR A 373 -3.40 -3.40 49.77
N PRO A 374 -2.26 -3.28 50.48
CA PRO A 374 -2.05 -4.01 51.72
C PRO A 374 -2.79 -3.35 52.90
N PRO A 375 -3.25 -4.13 53.90
CA PRO A 375 -3.85 -3.61 55.12
C PRO A 375 -2.77 -3.08 56.10
N PRO A 376 -3.14 -2.21 57.05
CA PRO A 376 -2.19 -1.60 57.98
C PRO A 376 -1.91 -2.50 59.19
N GLY A 377 -0.66 -2.48 59.64
CA GLY A 377 -0.29 -2.66 61.05
C GLY A 377 0.02 -4.09 61.51
N SER A 378 1.29 -4.36 61.76
CA SER A 378 1.70 -5.01 63.02
C SER A 378 3.11 -4.59 63.40
N VAL A 379 3.21 -4.20 64.66
CA VAL A 379 4.37 -3.66 65.37
C VAL A 379 5.25 -4.81 65.84
N VAL A 380 6.53 -4.85 65.48
CA VAL A 380 7.57 -5.53 66.27
C VAL A 380 8.91 -4.79 66.07
N SER A 381 9.47 -4.27 67.16
CA SER A 381 10.84 -3.75 67.27
C SER A 381 11.88 -4.87 67.14
N PRO A 382 13.14 -4.58 66.73
CA PRO A 382 14.14 -4.38 67.79
C PRO A 382 15.27 -3.36 67.48
N SER A 383 15.64 -2.67 68.55
CA SER A 383 16.99 -2.43 69.07
C SER A 383 18.19 -2.21 68.13
N ALA A 384 18.67 -0.95 68.16
CA ALA A 384 20.05 -0.51 68.38
C ALA A 384 21.23 -1.17 67.63
N LYS A 385 21.96 -0.35 66.86
CA LYS A 385 23.38 -0.04 67.14
C LYS A 385 23.86 1.20 66.38
N SER A 386 24.63 1.98 67.13
CA SER A 386 25.29 3.26 66.87
C SER A 386 26.46 3.22 65.86
N ARG A 387 26.71 4.34 65.18
CA ARG A 387 28.00 5.09 65.09
C ARG A 387 27.84 6.24 64.07
N SER A 388 27.77 7.50 64.53
CA SER A 388 28.85 8.50 64.67
C SER A 388 29.30 9.12 63.32
N VAL A 389 28.87 10.35 62.99
CA VAL A 389 29.63 11.64 63.18
C VAL A 389 30.65 11.82 62.02
N THR A 390 30.62 12.83 61.13
CA THR A 390 30.78 14.31 61.26
C THR A 390 30.66 14.98 59.83
N PRO A 391 30.77 16.33 59.61
CA PRO A 391 29.65 17.11 59.05
C PRO A 391 29.98 18.23 58.00
N ILE A 392 28.93 18.91 57.47
CA ILE A 392 28.82 20.40 57.15
C ILE A 392 29.69 20.99 56.01
N PRO A 393 29.43 22.18 55.36
CA PRO A 393 28.23 23.06 55.20
C PRO A 393 27.95 23.56 53.74
N GLY A 394 26.82 24.26 53.55
CA GLY A 394 26.70 25.43 52.65
C GLY A 394 25.29 25.59 52.05
N LEU A 395 24.38 26.37 52.66
CA LEU A 395 24.07 27.79 52.34
C LEU A 395 23.77 27.99 50.83
N GLY A 396 22.64 28.54 50.37
CA GLY A 396 21.67 29.39 51.05
C GLY A 396 20.47 29.72 50.16
N ARG A 397 19.72 30.73 50.63
CA ARG A 397 18.35 31.11 50.31
C ARG A 397 18.12 31.68 48.90
N CYS A 398 16.87 31.50 48.43
CA CYS A 398 15.98 32.37 47.64
C CYS A 398 16.42 33.83 47.43
N PRO A 399 16.05 34.50 46.31
CA PRO A 399 14.63 34.75 46.01
C PRO A 399 14.18 34.82 44.53
N THR A 400 12.87 34.70 44.37
CA THR A 400 12.08 35.15 43.20
C THR A 400 12.28 36.63 42.90
N PRO A 401 12.09 37.06 41.64
CA PRO A 401 11.06 38.09 41.40
C PRO A 401 10.21 37.89 40.13
N THR A 402 8.92 38.14 40.32
CA THR A 402 7.96 38.93 39.51
C THR A 402 7.98 38.96 37.99
N GLU A 403 6.77 38.71 37.48
CA GLU A 403 6.21 39.00 36.16
C GLU A 403 6.40 40.46 35.71
N GLY A 404 6.56 40.64 34.40
CA GLY A 404 6.54 41.93 33.71
C GLY A 404 6.21 41.74 32.23
N LEU A 405 5.13 42.40 31.79
CA LEU A 405 4.51 42.36 30.46
C LEU A 405 5.41 42.78 29.28
N ALA A 406 5.03 42.29 28.10
CA ALA A 406 4.80 43.04 26.86
C ALA A 406 5.52 42.55 25.58
N ALA A 407 4.68 42.42 24.55
CA ALA A 407 4.89 42.17 23.14
C ALA A 407 6.14 42.78 22.47
N ALA A 408 6.71 42.06 21.49
CA ALA A 408 6.86 42.56 20.12
C ALA A 408 7.45 41.50 19.17
N HIS A 409 6.92 41.54 17.94
CA HIS A 409 7.43 40.99 16.68
C HIS A 409 8.95 40.82 16.58
N ARG A 410 9.39 39.71 15.95
CA ARG A 410 10.35 39.78 14.83
C ARG A 410 10.43 38.49 14.02
N ALA A 411 10.34 38.70 12.70
CA ALA A 411 10.65 37.76 11.65
C ALA A 411 12.12 37.32 11.72
N SER A 412 12.39 36.07 11.33
CA SER A 412 13.75 35.59 11.05
C SER A 412 13.77 34.95 9.66
N HIS A 413 14.27 35.72 8.69
CA HIS A 413 14.88 35.20 7.47
C HIS A 413 16.07 34.30 7.86
N ILE A 414 16.13 33.09 7.33
CA ILE A 414 17.37 32.31 7.31
C ILE A 414 17.93 32.36 5.88
N SER A 415 19.11 32.97 5.81
CA SER A 415 19.97 33.14 4.64
C SER A 415 20.70 31.84 4.32
N LEU A 416 20.73 31.49 3.03
CA LEU A 416 21.56 30.47 2.43
C LEU A 416 22.89 31.09 1.96
N ALA A 417 24.00 30.61 2.54
CA ALA A 417 25.35 30.66 1.97
C ALA A 417 26.05 29.39 2.52
N GLY A 418 26.66 28.48 1.75
CA GLY A 418 27.31 28.63 0.46
C GLY A 418 28.78 28.99 0.66
N GLN A 419 29.64 28.04 1.04
CA GLN A 419 31.10 28.16 0.87
C GLN A 419 31.76 26.82 0.57
N SER A 420 32.63 26.87 -0.44
CA SER A 420 33.50 25.82 -0.96
C SER A 420 34.96 26.20 -0.68
N SER A 421 35.84 25.19 -0.73
CA SER A 421 37.31 25.20 -0.92
C SER A 421 38.22 25.57 0.27
N ALA A 422 39.11 24.65 0.70
CA ALA A 422 40.46 24.45 0.13
C ALA A 422 41.43 23.67 1.07
N LEU A 423 42.14 22.70 0.49
CA LEU A 423 43.56 22.31 0.67
C LEU A 423 44.20 22.26 2.09
N ARG A 424 44.76 21.09 2.43
CA ARG A 424 46.17 20.93 2.87
C ARG A 424 46.64 19.47 2.86
N SER A 425 47.89 19.32 2.42
CA SER A 425 48.73 18.13 2.27
C SER A 425 49.25 17.56 3.59
N CYS A 426 49.51 16.25 3.63
CA CYS A 426 50.61 15.62 4.37
C CYS A 426 50.92 14.22 3.80
N THR A 427 52.16 13.99 3.37
CA THR A 427 52.82 12.67 3.23
C THR A 427 53.52 12.33 4.56
N PRO A 428 53.94 11.06 4.84
CA PRO A 428 55.23 10.56 4.31
C PRO A 428 55.35 9.03 4.07
N THR A 429 56.25 8.70 3.13
CA THR A 429 57.25 7.60 3.07
C THR A 429 56.91 6.13 3.37
N GLY A 430 57.27 5.24 2.42
CA GLY A 430 57.54 3.83 2.72
C GLY A 430 57.73 2.89 1.53
N ALA A 431 58.96 2.83 0.99
CA ALA A 431 59.67 1.73 0.31
C ALA A 431 58.97 0.75 -0.68
N SER A 432 59.57 0.69 -1.88
CA SER A 432 59.42 -0.33 -2.94
C SER A 432 60.22 -1.61 -2.59
N PRO A 433 60.01 -2.76 -3.29
CA PRO A 433 60.75 -2.97 -4.55
C PRO A 433 60.01 -3.74 -5.68
N ARG A 434 60.16 -3.20 -6.89
CA ARG A 434 60.80 -3.84 -8.08
C ARG A 434 60.27 -5.21 -8.58
N SER A 435 59.64 -5.19 -9.76
CA SER A 435 59.94 -6.13 -10.86
C SER A 435 59.63 -5.52 -12.23
N GLN A 436 60.58 -5.68 -13.14
CA GLN A 436 60.62 -5.20 -14.52
C GLN A 436 59.87 -6.14 -15.49
N ILE A 437 59.89 -5.73 -16.78
CA ILE A 437 59.53 -6.44 -18.03
C ILE A 437 58.10 -6.08 -18.49
N GLY A 438 57.84 -5.52 -19.67
CA GLY A 438 58.65 -5.25 -20.85
C GLY A 438 57.84 -4.42 -21.87
N ALA A 439 58.57 -3.78 -22.78
CA ALA A 439 58.08 -2.81 -23.75
C ALA A 439 57.55 -3.43 -25.06
N ALA A 440 56.58 -2.75 -25.69
CA ALA A 440 56.33 -2.58 -27.13
C ALA A 440 54.91 -1.97 -27.25
N GLY A 441 54.56 -0.99 -28.07
CA GLY A 441 55.21 -0.31 -29.18
C GLY A 441 54.08 0.27 -30.05
N SER A 442 54.16 1.56 -30.37
CA SER A 442 53.57 2.28 -31.52
C SER A 442 52.19 1.91 -32.07
N ALA A 443 51.29 2.89 -32.16
CA ALA A 443 51.15 3.72 -33.36
C ALA A 443 49.87 4.57 -33.34
N SER A 444 50.09 5.88 -33.42
CA SER A 444 49.15 6.94 -33.74
C SER A 444 48.67 6.87 -35.20
N ARG A 445 47.37 7.07 -35.45
CA ARG A 445 46.88 7.64 -36.71
C ARG A 445 45.69 8.57 -36.47
N SER A 446 45.97 9.85 -36.66
CA SER A 446 45.06 10.97 -36.85
C SER A 446 44.44 10.94 -38.26
N VAL A 447 43.13 11.13 -38.36
CA VAL A 447 42.45 11.56 -39.59
C VAL A 447 41.43 12.64 -39.22
N THR A 448 41.61 13.82 -39.78
CA THR A 448 40.63 14.92 -39.82
C THR A 448 40.32 15.23 -41.31
N PRO A 449 39.44 16.19 -41.64
CA PRO A 449 38.11 15.92 -42.18
C PRO A 449 38.02 16.27 -43.66
N ASN A 450 37.00 15.79 -44.36
CA ASN A 450 36.71 16.24 -45.72
C ASN A 450 35.36 16.94 -45.80
N ALA A 451 35.42 18.16 -46.35
CA ALA A 451 34.30 19.04 -46.65
C ALA A 451 33.65 18.66 -48.00
N GLY A 452 32.37 18.98 -48.17
CA GLY A 452 31.71 18.93 -49.48
C GLY A 452 30.19 19.06 -49.42
N SER A 453 29.69 20.29 -49.41
CA SER A 453 28.36 20.64 -49.99
C SER A 453 28.52 20.78 -51.51
N PRO A 454 27.48 20.54 -52.33
CA PRO A 454 26.59 21.65 -52.67
C PRO A 454 25.11 21.30 -53.01
N ALA A 455 24.32 22.39 -53.11
CA ALA A 455 23.16 22.60 -53.98
C ALA A 455 21.75 22.11 -53.57
N SER A 456 20.96 23.10 -53.14
CA SER A 456 19.61 23.49 -53.61
C SER A 456 18.72 22.47 -54.31
N GLY A 457 17.55 22.22 -53.69
CA GLY A 457 16.37 21.66 -54.35
C GLY A 457 15.10 22.03 -53.59
N MET A 458 14.40 23.07 -54.05
CA MET A 458 13.06 23.43 -53.60
C MET A 458 12.08 22.28 -53.89
N ALA A 459 11.41 21.76 -52.86
CA ALA A 459 10.26 20.89 -53.01
C ALA A 459 9.03 21.54 -52.33
N ARG A 460 8.00 21.72 -53.16
CA ARG A 460 6.70 22.32 -52.83
C ARG A 460 5.95 21.49 -51.78
N VAL A 461 5.42 22.18 -50.77
CA VAL A 461 4.38 21.68 -49.86
C VAL A 461 3.02 21.87 -50.53
N PRO A 462 2.15 20.85 -50.62
CA PRO A 462 0.78 21.07 -51.07
C PRO A 462 -0.08 21.66 -49.94
N GLN A 463 -0.76 22.76 -50.27
CA GLN A 463 -1.84 23.33 -49.48
C GLN A 463 -2.98 22.32 -49.33
N ILE A 464 -3.40 22.07 -48.08
CA ILE A 464 -4.73 21.55 -47.78
C ILE A 464 -5.50 22.69 -47.10
N THR A 465 -6.52 23.14 -47.81
CA THR A 465 -7.60 24.02 -47.38
C THR A 465 -8.54 23.26 -46.44
N GLY A 466 -9.07 23.91 -45.41
CA GLY A 466 -10.17 23.32 -44.63
C GLY A 466 -10.42 23.89 -43.24
N ALA A 467 -11.12 25.02 -43.19
CA ALA A 467 -12.02 25.53 -42.16
C ALA A 467 -12.27 24.71 -40.86
N ARG A 468 -12.16 25.37 -39.70
CA ARG A 468 -13.31 25.89 -38.91
C ARG A 468 -12.84 26.38 -37.54
N GLN A 469 -13.13 27.65 -37.25
CA GLN A 469 -13.22 28.18 -35.89
C GLN A 469 -14.31 27.44 -35.12
N ALA A 470 -13.97 26.91 -33.96
CA ALA A 470 -14.93 26.60 -32.91
C ALA A 470 -14.41 27.23 -31.61
N VAL A 471 -15.06 28.33 -31.24
CA VAL A 471 -15.00 28.94 -29.91
C VAL A 471 -15.50 27.89 -28.92
N ARG A 472 -14.62 27.41 -28.03
CA ARG A 472 -15.02 26.48 -26.97
C ARG A 472 -15.33 27.28 -25.71
N ALA A 473 -16.62 27.48 -25.48
CA ALA A 473 -17.18 27.92 -24.21
C ALA A 473 -16.81 26.92 -23.10
N GLN A 474 -16.42 27.44 -21.94
CA GLN A 474 -16.34 26.67 -20.70
C GLN A 474 -17.76 26.28 -20.25
N PRO A 475 -18.03 25.01 -19.90
CA PRO A 475 -19.19 24.70 -19.10
C PRO A 475 -18.84 24.82 -17.61
N ASN A 476 -19.51 25.74 -16.93
CA ASN A 476 -19.70 25.70 -15.49
C ASN A 476 -20.36 24.37 -15.11
N PHE A 477 -19.60 23.47 -14.51
CA PHE A 477 -20.14 22.28 -13.86
C PHE A 477 -20.44 22.60 -12.39
N ALA A 478 -21.66 23.08 -12.14
CA ALA A 478 -22.29 23.03 -10.82
C ALA A 478 -22.92 21.64 -10.66
N GLY A 479 -22.10 20.64 -10.32
CA GLY A 479 -22.54 19.28 -10.00
C GLY A 479 -22.46 19.04 -8.50
N SER A 480 -23.57 19.27 -7.79
CA SER A 480 -23.73 18.89 -6.39
C SER A 480 -23.70 17.37 -6.23
N SER A 481 -22.58 16.83 -5.77
CA SER A 481 -22.46 15.43 -5.34
C SER A 481 -22.84 15.28 -3.86
N PRO A 482 -23.59 14.24 -3.47
CA PRO A 482 -23.86 13.95 -2.07
C PRO A 482 -22.59 13.40 -1.41
N THR A 483 -22.03 14.16 -0.48
CA THR A 483 -20.87 13.76 0.32
C THR A 483 -21.26 12.66 1.30
N SER A 484 -20.95 11.40 0.97
CA SER A 484 -21.00 10.27 1.90
C SER A 484 -19.81 10.35 2.87
N ALA A 485 -19.96 11.19 3.91
CA ALA A 485 -18.93 11.45 4.90
C ALA A 485 -19.07 10.53 6.13
N TRP A 486 -18.14 9.57 6.25
CA TRP A 486 -17.90 8.70 7.42
C TRP A 486 -16.54 9.06 8.04
N ALA A 487 -16.52 9.30 9.36
CA ALA A 487 -15.30 9.57 10.12
C ALA A 487 -15.07 8.45 11.14
N LEU A 488 -13.84 7.93 11.19
CA LEU A 488 -13.31 7.05 12.22
C LEU A 488 -13.22 7.82 13.54
N ARG A 489 -13.89 7.36 14.60
CA ARG A 489 -13.63 7.84 15.96
C ARG A 489 -12.39 7.12 16.49
N SER A 490 -11.37 7.87 16.91
CA SER A 490 -10.31 7.35 17.78
C SER A 490 -10.64 7.72 19.24
N PRO A 491 -10.29 6.87 20.23
CA PRO A 491 -10.78 7.04 21.59
C PRO A 491 -10.05 8.16 22.32
N MET A 492 -10.82 9.15 22.82
CA MET A 492 -10.32 10.03 23.87
C MET A 492 -10.46 9.35 25.23
N SER A 493 -9.36 9.34 25.97
CA SER A 493 -9.24 8.95 27.38
C SER A 493 -10.32 9.59 28.25
N GLY A 494 -11.08 8.77 28.98
CA GLY A 494 -12.14 9.20 29.86
C GLY A 494 -11.65 10.03 31.05
N ARG A 495 -12.30 11.17 31.29
CA ARG A 495 -12.36 11.81 32.61
C ARG A 495 -13.60 11.28 33.34
N SER A 496 -13.37 10.69 34.51
CA SER A 496 -14.39 10.34 35.50
C SER A 496 -15.20 11.57 35.89
N GLN A 497 -16.52 11.52 35.68
CA GLN A 497 -17.47 12.33 36.42
C GLN A 497 -18.25 11.42 37.36
N THR A 498 -18.19 11.74 38.65
CA THR A 498 -18.97 11.13 39.72
C THR A 498 -20.47 11.41 39.54
N PRO A 499 -21.36 10.45 39.79
CA PRO A 499 -22.80 10.70 39.73
C PRO A 499 -23.28 11.46 40.99
N PRO A 500 -24.36 12.27 40.88
CA PRO A 500 -24.96 12.94 42.03
C PRO A 500 -25.80 11.96 42.88
N PRO A 501 -26.04 12.26 44.17
CA PRO A 501 -26.80 11.39 45.06
C PRO A 501 -28.30 11.43 44.72
N GLY A 502 -28.89 10.25 44.55
CA GLY A 502 -30.34 10.08 44.43
C GLY A 502 -31.03 10.03 45.80
N PRO A 503 -32.30 10.45 45.91
CA PRO A 503 -33.01 10.53 47.17
C PRO A 503 -33.59 9.18 47.61
N SER A 504 -33.59 8.98 48.92
CA SER A 504 -34.23 7.90 49.67
C SER A 504 -35.76 7.98 49.61
N ASN A 505 -36.41 6.85 49.30
CA ASN A 505 -37.77 6.45 49.68
C ASN A 505 -37.77 4.91 49.56
N GLY A 506 -38.12 4.04 50.52
CA GLY A 506 -39.06 4.19 51.62
C GLY A 506 -40.44 3.68 51.21
N HIS A 507 -40.68 2.36 51.23
CA HIS A 507 -41.98 1.66 51.44
C HIS A 507 -41.76 0.13 51.27
N GLN A 508 -41.77 -0.66 52.35
CA GLN A 508 -42.92 -1.38 52.95
C GLN A 508 -43.52 -2.46 52.06
N TYR A 509 -43.22 -3.71 52.43
CA TYR A 509 -43.85 -4.95 52.00
C TYR A 509 -45.26 -5.08 52.59
N ARG A 510 -46.24 -5.36 51.73
CA ARG A 510 -47.27 -6.39 51.94
C ARG A 510 -47.71 -6.94 50.61
#